data_AF-A0A2D8PP20-F1
#
_entry.id   AF-A0A2D8PP20-F1
#
_cell.length_a   1.000
_cell.length_b   1.000
_cell.length_c   1.000
_cell.angle_alpha   90.00
_cell.angle_beta   90.00
_cell.angle_gamma   90.00
#
_symmetry.space_group_name_H-M   'P 1'
#
loop_
_entity.id
_entity.type
_entity.pdbx_description
1 polymer ?
#
loop_
_entity_poly.entity_id
_entity_poly.type
_entity_poly.pdbx_seq_one_letter_code
_entity_poly.pdbx_strand_id
1 'polypeptide(L)'
;MADDKNETKETPTGPPPEHTLEDHEYGDVFFHEHGPDADHDHDEDFDLPLDENPLWIADNVRLNSVGIDVGSSGTQVIFSRLHLRRMAEDMSSRYFVVKRETLFQSPVALTPYESETRISDEQLGNILDDAYAAAGLTPDDVDAGAVILTGEALRRENSEAIAATVSDRGGDFVCATAGHHMESMLAAFGSGAAAASQDGDKRILNIDIGGGTAKLAILEEGQVKVTAAVHIGGRLQVVDENGKIDRLDPAGRTHAARAGFDWNIGDTIDVDDLDKVADGMADTLILSLLVRPIPDDIADFYLTDPIEDWGKIDGVMFSGGVAEYVYGREDQDFGDMGKRLGAAIARRLEADALPWPMLPAGECIRATALGASEYSVQLSGNTTFVSDYAELLPRRNLQVIQPPYDCPDEIVAADVAKALKAHRAAFEVDNAEIEIALSFHWKGMPSYERIYAFAEGVVAGLDDMIAAGKPLFIVLDGDIAQSLGHILKDELEVPVGVLVIDGVVLWDFDYIDLGKIRLPSRTVPVTIKSLVFSDDPRSGQRLDHGHSYDHSHSHGHSNGHGHSHGHDHSHD
;
A
#
# COMPACT_ATOMS: atom_id res chain seq x y z
N MET A 1 31.61 -36.36 66.20
CA MET A 1 30.23 -36.64 65.78
C MET A 1 29.87 -35.53 64.82
N ALA A 2 29.64 -35.88 63.56
CA ALA A 2 29.03 -34.96 62.61
C ALA A 2 27.52 -34.96 62.85
N ASP A 3 26.84 -33.90 62.42
CA ASP A 3 25.76 -34.07 61.44
C ASP A 3 25.59 -32.77 60.66
N ASP A 4 25.41 -32.95 59.36
CA ASP A 4 25.29 -31.92 58.34
C ASP A 4 23.81 -31.80 57.96
N LYS A 5 23.29 -30.57 57.86
CA LYS A 5 21.88 -30.32 57.51
C LYS A 5 21.78 -29.48 56.26
N ASN A 6 21.95 -30.19 55.14
CA ASN A 6 21.61 -29.72 53.81
C ASN A 6 20.12 -30.00 53.54
N GLU A 7 19.24 -29.01 53.74
CA GLU A 7 17.82 -29.13 53.37
C GLU A 7 17.64 -28.77 51.88
N THR A 8 17.39 -29.80 51.08
CA THR A 8 17.11 -29.73 49.66
C THR A 8 15.83 -28.95 49.37
N LYS A 9 15.94 -27.85 48.61
CA LYS A 9 14.78 -27.32 47.86
C LYS A 9 14.43 -28.31 46.75
N GLU A 10 13.20 -28.80 46.74
CA GLU A 10 12.69 -29.61 45.63
C GLU A 10 12.49 -28.73 44.39
N THR A 11 12.95 -29.20 43.23
CA THR A 11 12.72 -28.56 41.93
C THR A 11 11.32 -28.93 41.44
N PRO A 12 10.44 -27.97 41.07
CA PRO A 12 9.14 -28.30 40.51
C PRO A 12 9.30 -29.01 39.15
N THR A 13 8.74 -30.21 39.01
CA THR A 13 8.69 -30.93 37.73
C THR A 13 7.27 -30.89 37.15
N GLY A 14 7.06 -29.98 36.21
CA GLY A 14 5.85 -29.84 35.40
C GLY A 14 6.08 -28.78 34.31
N PRO A 15 5.26 -28.74 33.25
CA PRO A 15 5.27 -27.58 32.35
C PRO A 15 4.91 -26.31 33.15
N PRO A 16 5.42 -25.13 32.78
CA PRO A 16 5.00 -23.89 33.42
C PRO A 16 3.48 -23.70 33.24
N PRO A 17 2.79 -23.04 34.19
CA PRO A 17 1.42 -22.62 33.97
C PRO A 17 1.37 -21.67 32.76
N GLU A 18 0.31 -21.77 31.97
CA GLU A 18 0.07 -20.91 30.80
C GLU A 18 0.03 -19.45 31.26
N HIS A 19 0.92 -18.63 30.68
CA HIS A 19 1.07 -17.22 31.01
C HIS A 19 -0.13 -16.45 30.45
N THR A 20 -0.79 -15.63 31.28
CA THR A 20 -1.94 -14.81 30.88
C THR A 20 -1.52 -13.36 30.66
N LEU A 21 -2.33 -12.59 29.92
CA LEU A 21 -2.10 -11.16 29.74
C LEU A 21 -2.20 -10.37 31.06
N GLU A 22 -2.97 -10.86 32.04
CA GLU A 22 -3.06 -10.29 33.39
C GLU A 22 -1.71 -10.38 34.15
N ASP A 23 -0.89 -11.42 33.90
CA ASP A 23 0.45 -11.57 34.49
C ASP A 23 1.45 -10.47 34.02
N HIS A 24 1.07 -9.66 33.03
CA HIS A 24 1.83 -8.50 32.54
C HIS A 24 1.17 -7.15 32.83
N GLU A 25 0.00 -7.11 33.47
CA GLU A 25 -0.73 -5.84 33.68
C GLU A 25 -0.07 -4.94 34.75
N TYR A 26 0.71 -5.56 35.65
CA TYR A 26 1.69 -4.88 36.50
C TYR A 26 3.03 -5.60 36.38
N GLY A 27 4.00 -5.00 35.68
CA GLY A 27 5.37 -5.49 35.71
C GLY A 27 5.94 -5.50 37.13
N ASP A 28 6.96 -6.34 37.39
CA ASP A 28 7.69 -6.48 38.66
C ASP A 28 8.49 -5.21 39.05
N VAL A 29 7.82 -4.08 39.14
CA VAL A 29 8.34 -2.84 39.69
C VAL A 29 8.01 -2.84 41.17
N PHE A 30 9.01 -3.09 42.01
CA PHE A 30 8.88 -3.06 43.46
C PHE A 30 8.37 -1.69 43.92
N PHE A 31 7.08 -1.61 44.28
CA PHE A 31 6.55 -0.53 45.10
C PHE A 31 7.17 -0.61 46.50
N HIS A 32 8.35 -0.03 46.68
CA HIS A 32 8.91 0.20 47.99
C HIS A 32 8.19 1.39 48.65
N GLU A 33 7.55 1.13 49.79
CA GLU A 33 6.93 2.16 50.62
C GLU A 33 8.04 3.07 51.18
N HIS A 34 8.12 4.31 50.68
CA HIS A 34 9.14 5.26 51.14
C HIS A 34 8.88 5.68 52.58
N GLY A 35 9.69 5.16 53.50
CA GLY A 35 9.82 5.72 54.85
C GLY A 35 10.43 7.13 54.81
N PRO A 36 10.25 7.96 55.85
CA PRO A 36 10.52 9.41 55.78
C PRO A 36 12.00 9.84 55.62
N ASP A 37 12.95 8.90 55.61
CA ASP A 37 14.39 9.13 55.70
C ASP A 37 15.19 8.41 54.58
N ALA A 38 14.60 8.23 53.39
CA ALA A 38 15.29 7.70 52.22
C ALA A 38 15.99 8.83 51.43
N ASP A 39 17.31 8.95 51.54
CA ASP A 39 18.12 9.88 50.77
C ASP A 39 18.01 9.60 49.25
N HIS A 40 17.91 10.68 48.46
CA HIS A 40 17.83 10.61 46.99
C HIS A 40 19.23 10.59 46.34
N ASP A 41 19.72 9.40 45.99
CA ASP A 41 20.75 9.21 44.96
C ASP A 41 20.08 8.53 43.75
N HIS A 42 19.72 9.31 42.73
CA HIS A 42 19.19 8.84 41.44
C HIS A 42 19.99 9.39 40.27
N ASP A 43 21.28 9.05 40.24
CA ASP A 43 22.15 9.15 39.06
C ASP A 43 22.73 7.75 38.74
N GLU A 44 21.86 6.76 38.48
CA GLU A 44 22.26 5.58 37.69
C GLU A 44 21.92 5.85 36.23
N ASP A 45 22.94 6.21 35.45
CA ASP A 45 22.85 6.34 34.00
C ASP A 45 22.29 5.04 33.39
N PHE A 46 21.28 5.17 32.51
CA PHE A 46 20.68 4.06 31.77
C PHE A 46 21.60 3.56 30.64
N ASP A 47 22.81 3.14 31.01
CA ASP A 47 23.87 2.57 30.15
C ASP A 47 23.58 1.09 29.78
N LEU A 48 22.30 0.78 29.54
CA LEU A 48 21.90 -0.45 28.86
C LEU A 48 22.31 -0.35 27.37
N PRO A 49 22.66 -1.48 26.72
CA PRO A 49 22.71 -1.56 25.27
C PRO A 49 21.45 -0.94 24.65
N LEU A 50 21.56 -0.23 23.53
CA LEU A 50 20.42 0.48 22.92
C LEU A 50 19.24 -0.47 22.65
N ASP A 51 19.52 -1.71 22.28
CA ASP A 51 18.55 -2.78 22.04
C ASP A 51 17.92 -3.38 23.31
N GLU A 52 18.41 -3.03 24.50
CA GLU A 52 17.85 -3.38 25.82
C GLU A 52 17.17 -2.16 26.50
N ASN A 53 17.32 -0.94 25.97
CA ASN A 53 16.74 0.26 26.54
C ASN A 53 15.22 0.35 26.23
N PRO A 54 14.31 0.41 27.23
CA PRO A 54 12.87 0.39 26.99
C PRO A 54 12.32 1.53 26.11
N LEU A 55 12.91 2.73 26.19
CA LEU A 55 12.50 3.87 25.34
C LEU A 55 12.92 3.64 23.89
N TRP A 56 14.12 3.09 23.68
CA TRP A 56 14.59 2.74 22.34
C TRP A 56 13.77 1.59 21.74
N ILE A 57 13.42 0.56 22.53
CA ILE A 57 12.58 -0.56 22.09
C ILE A 57 11.16 -0.09 21.73
N ALA A 58 10.59 0.84 22.51
CA ALA A 58 9.31 1.45 22.16
C ALA A 58 9.40 2.20 20.81
N ASP A 59 10.44 3.01 20.61
CA ASP A 59 10.60 3.83 19.40
C ASP A 59 11.12 3.08 18.17
N ASN A 60 11.61 1.83 18.32
CA ASN A 60 12.21 1.03 17.24
C ASN A 60 11.58 -0.36 17.15
N VAL A 61 10.52 -0.47 16.34
CA VAL A 61 9.82 -1.74 16.12
C VAL A 61 10.40 -2.46 14.91
N ARG A 62 10.64 -3.77 15.03
CA ARG A 62 10.98 -4.65 13.91
C ARG A 62 9.77 -5.53 13.60
N LEU A 63 9.42 -5.61 12.33
CA LEU A 63 8.40 -6.50 11.79
C LEU A 63 9.01 -7.38 10.70
N ASN A 64 8.77 -8.69 10.73
CA ASN A 64 8.97 -9.53 9.56
C ASN A 64 7.71 -9.42 8.68
N SER A 65 7.86 -9.03 7.42
CA SER A 65 6.78 -8.91 6.46
C SER A 65 6.97 -9.84 5.27
N VAL A 66 5.88 -10.28 4.63
CA VAL A 66 5.95 -10.93 3.33
C VAL A 66 5.16 -10.16 2.27
N GLY A 67 5.78 -9.97 1.10
CA GLY A 67 5.13 -9.49 -0.12
C GLY A 67 4.98 -10.67 -1.08
N ILE A 68 3.75 -10.94 -1.51
CA ILE A 68 3.44 -11.98 -2.51
C ILE A 68 2.81 -11.26 -3.71
N ASP A 69 3.43 -11.37 -4.89
CA ASP A 69 2.87 -10.84 -6.14
C ASP A 69 2.48 -12.01 -7.04
N VAL A 70 1.20 -12.09 -7.39
CA VAL A 70 0.60 -13.09 -8.27
C VAL A 70 0.12 -12.36 -9.52
N GLY A 71 1.03 -12.21 -10.49
CA GLY A 71 0.76 -11.51 -11.73
C GLY A 71 0.29 -12.40 -12.86
N SER A 72 0.11 -11.79 -14.04
CA SER A 72 -0.40 -12.44 -15.26
C SER A 72 0.53 -13.48 -15.90
N SER A 73 1.67 -13.77 -15.26
CA SER A 73 2.77 -14.55 -15.85
C SER A 73 3.79 -15.06 -14.82
N GLY A 74 4.09 -14.27 -13.79
CA GLY A 74 4.97 -14.67 -12.70
C GLY A 74 4.28 -14.61 -11.35
N THR A 75 4.62 -15.55 -10.47
CA THR A 75 4.35 -15.49 -9.03
C THR A 75 5.68 -15.33 -8.29
N GLN A 76 5.71 -14.42 -7.31
CA GLN A 76 6.91 -14.10 -6.52
C GLN A 76 6.55 -13.97 -5.04
N VAL A 77 7.44 -14.46 -4.17
CA VAL A 77 7.33 -14.35 -2.70
C VAL A 77 8.61 -13.71 -2.16
N ILE A 78 8.47 -12.67 -1.35
CA ILE A 78 9.59 -11.92 -0.78
C ILE A 78 9.36 -11.73 0.71
N PHE A 79 10.28 -12.24 1.51
CA PHE A 79 10.32 -11.98 2.96
C PHE A 79 11.28 -10.84 3.24
N SER A 80 10.82 -9.85 4.00
CA SER A 80 11.59 -8.69 4.41
C SER A 80 11.48 -8.49 5.91
N ARG A 81 12.49 -7.87 6.52
CA ARG A 81 12.43 -7.29 7.84
C ARG A 81 12.35 -5.78 7.69
N LEU A 82 11.23 -5.22 8.13
CA LEU A 82 10.99 -3.79 8.25
C LEU A 82 11.50 -3.35 9.62
N HIS A 83 12.35 -2.34 9.67
CA HIS A 83 12.66 -1.59 10.87
C HIS A 83 11.91 -0.28 10.78
N LEU A 84 10.90 -0.14 11.64
CA LEU A 84 10.09 1.06 11.78
C LEU A 84 10.61 1.87 12.96
N ARG A 85 10.63 3.20 12.81
CA ARG A 85 11.02 4.12 13.87
C ARG A 85 9.98 5.22 14.03
N ARG A 86 9.66 5.57 15.27
CA ARG A 86 8.85 6.74 15.61
C ARG A 86 9.73 7.99 15.54
N MET A 87 9.29 9.02 14.80
CA MET A 87 10.03 10.28 14.68
C MET A 87 9.71 11.20 15.87
N ALA A 88 10.32 10.91 17.03
CA ALA A 88 10.04 11.62 18.28
C ALA A 88 10.36 13.13 18.25
N GLU A 89 11.28 13.57 17.37
CA GLU A 89 11.65 14.99 17.20
C GLU A 89 10.51 15.85 16.62
N ASP A 90 9.58 15.24 15.86
CA ASP A 90 8.43 15.92 15.22
C ASP A 90 7.14 15.84 16.05
N MET A 91 7.21 15.42 17.32
CA MET A 91 6.03 15.16 18.18
C MET A 91 5.01 14.18 17.57
N SER A 92 5.47 13.28 16.69
CA SER A 92 4.60 12.31 16.01
C SER A 92 4.52 10.99 16.78
N SER A 93 3.31 10.46 16.93
CA SER A 93 3.08 9.08 17.36
C SER A 93 3.34 8.06 16.23
N ARG A 94 3.42 8.53 14.97
CA ARG A 94 3.51 7.68 13.77
C ARG A 94 4.88 7.03 13.61
N TYR A 95 4.85 5.74 13.25
CA TYR A 95 6.02 4.97 12.86
C TYR A 95 6.23 5.03 11.35
N PHE A 96 7.48 5.19 10.93
CA PHE A 96 7.89 5.16 9.53
C PHE A 96 8.90 4.03 9.31
N VAL A 97 8.82 3.34 8.18
CA VAL A 97 9.85 2.36 7.78
C VAL A 97 11.14 3.13 7.49
N VAL A 98 12.15 2.98 8.36
CA VAL A 98 13.45 3.64 8.22
C VAL A 98 14.52 2.74 7.60
N LYS A 99 14.29 1.42 7.58
CA LYS A 99 15.15 0.46 6.88
C LYS A 99 14.35 -0.80 6.50
N ARG A 100 14.61 -1.30 5.29
CA ARG A 100 14.20 -2.64 4.81
C ARG A 100 15.43 -3.55 4.73
N GLU A 101 15.30 -4.79 5.16
CA GLU A 101 16.29 -5.85 4.98
C GLU A 101 15.61 -7.07 4.35
N THR A 102 15.96 -7.41 3.12
CA THR A 102 15.42 -8.59 2.44
C THR A 102 15.96 -9.86 3.09
N LEU A 103 15.09 -10.67 3.69
CA LEU A 103 15.42 -11.94 4.34
C LEU A 103 15.55 -13.07 3.31
N PHE A 104 14.59 -13.15 2.39
CA PHE A 104 14.56 -14.14 1.31
C PHE A 104 13.78 -13.62 0.11
N GLN A 105 14.17 -14.04 -1.09
CA GLN A 105 13.43 -13.83 -2.34
C GLN A 105 13.28 -15.18 -3.02
N SER A 106 12.05 -15.57 -3.34
CA SER A 106 11.81 -16.76 -4.15
C SER A 106 12.44 -16.60 -5.55
N PRO A 107 12.76 -17.70 -6.23
CA PRO A 107 12.79 -17.72 -7.69
C PRO A 107 11.45 -17.18 -8.23
N VAL A 108 11.49 -16.55 -9.41
CA VAL A 108 10.27 -16.16 -10.11
C VAL A 108 9.65 -17.44 -10.68
N ALA A 109 8.53 -17.88 -10.10
CA ALA A 109 7.77 -19.01 -10.61
C ALA A 109 6.85 -18.52 -11.73
N LEU A 110 6.53 -19.36 -12.72
CA LEU A 110 5.42 -19.06 -13.63
C LEU A 110 4.10 -19.17 -12.87
N THR A 111 3.18 -18.23 -13.10
CA THR A 111 1.83 -18.29 -12.51
C THR A 111 1.14 -19.58 -12.98
N PRO A 112 0.68 -20.47 -12.09
CA PRO A 112 0.25 -21.81 -12.47
C PRO A 112 -1.20 -21.80 -13.00
N TYR A 113 -1.39 -21.54 -14.29
CA TYR A 113 -2.71 -21.56 -14.92
C TYR A 113 -3.24 -22.98 -15.20
N GLU A 114 -4.48 -23.27 -14.81
CA GLU A 114 -5.21 -24.49 -15.19
C GLU A 114 -5.97 -24.29 -16.52
N SER A 115 -6.36 -23.04 -16.78
CA SER A 115 -7.04 -22.59 -17.99
C SER A 115 -6.74 -21.11 -18.22
N GLU A 116 -7.20 -20.55 -19.35
CA GLU A 116 -7.11 -19.11 -19.59
C GLU A 116 -7.76 -18.27 -18.46
N THR A 117 -8.81 -18.76 -17.81
CA THR A 117 -9.58 -18.00 -16.79
C THR A 117 -9.33 -18.43 -15.35
N ARG A 118 -8.48 -19.43 -15.08
CA ARG A 118 -8.30 -20.01 -13.73
C ARG A 118 -6.82 -20.31 -13.39
N ILE A 119 -6.40 -19.91 -12.19
CA ILE A 119 -5.10 -20.28 -11.58
C ILE A 119 -5.29 -21.48 -10.65
N SER A 120 -4.30 -22.37 -10.58
CA SER A 120 -4.34 -23.58 -9.76
C SER A 120 -4.06 -23.27 -8.31
N ASP A 121 -5.08 -23.41 -7.46
CA ASP A 121 -4.99 -23.15 -6.02
C ASP A 121 -3.96 -24.10 -5.35
N GLU A 122 -3.89 -25.37 -5.79
CA GLU A 122 -2.92 -26.37 -5.30
C GLU A 122 -1.47 -25.99 -5.65
N GLN A 123 -1.19 -25.70 -6.92
CA GLN A 123 0.17 -25.37 -7.37
C GLN A 123 0.64 -24.03 -6.82
N LEU A 124 -0.27 -23.05 -6.70
CA LEU A 124 0.04 -21.78 -6.05
C LEU A 124 0.39 -22.00 -4.57
N GLY A 125 -0.39 -22.81 -3.85
CA GLY A 125 -0.08 -23.19 -2.47
C GLY A 125 1.29 -23.85 -2.34
N ASN A 126 1.67 -24.72 -3.27
CA ASN A 126 3.00 -25.35 -3.27
C ASN A 126 4.13 -24.34 -3.52
N ILE A 127 3.93 -23.32 -4.38
CA ILE A 127 4.90 -22.22 -4.58
C ILE A 127 5.13 -21.44 -3.27
N LEU A 128 4.07 -21.23 -2.48
CA LEU A 128 4.19 -20.57 -1.17
C LEU A 128 4.94 -21.48 -0.17
N ASP A 129 4.53 -22.73 -0.04
CA ASP A 129 5.13 -23.68 0.91
C ASP A 129 6.63 -23.88 0.62
N ASP A 130 7.02 -24.00 -0.65
CA ASP A 130 8.42 -24.07 -1.08
C ASP A 130 9.18 -22.77 -0.74
N ALA A 131 8.55 -21.60 -0.88
CA ALA A 131 9.17 -20.32 -0.52
C ALA A 131 9.36 -20.16 1.00
N TYR A 132 8.39 -20.57 1.82
CA TYR A 132 8.51 -20.62 3.28
C TYR A 132 9.62 -21.58 3.72
N ALA A 133 9.61 -22.80 3.18
CA ALA A 133 10.62 -23.82 3.48
C ALA A 133 12.04 -23.37 3.06
N ALA A 134 12.18 -22.69 1.91
CA ALA A 134 13.46 -22.16 1.44
C ALA A 134 13.94 -20.93 2.23
N ALA A 135 13.01 -20.10 2.73
CA ALA A 135 13.33 -19.00 3.64
C ALA A 135 13.70 -19.47 5.06
N GLY A 136 13.30 -20.69 5.44
CA GLY A 136 13.43 -21.19 6.80
C GLY A 136 12.49 -20.51 7.80
N LEU A 137 11.35 -20.01 7.30
CA LEU A 137 10.31 -19.31 8.06
C LEU A 137 9.03 -20.16 8.10
N THR A 138 8.17 -19.87 9.07
CA THR A 138 6.80 -20.38 9.18
C THR A 138 5.79 -19.22 9.07
N PRO A 139 4.51 -19.50 8.81
CA PRO A 139 3.44 -18.50 8.87
C PRO A 139 3.41 -17.67 10.16
N ASP A 140 3.75 -18.27 11.30
CA ASP A 140 3.76 -17.62 12.61
C ASP A 140 4.96 -16.66 12.80
N ASP A 141 6.00 -16.74 11.96
CA ASP A 141 7.16 -15.83 11.99
C ASP A 141 6.91 -14.50 11.25
N VAL A 142 5.74 -14.33 10.61
CA VAL A 142 5.38 -13.16 9.80
C VAL A 142 4.38 -12.29 10.55
N ASP A 143 4.76 -11.04 10.79
CA ASP A 143 3.97 -10.07 11.55
C ASP A 143 2.89 -9.36 10.72
N ALA A 144 3.10 -9.29 9.39
CA ALA A 144 2.14 -8.75 8.42
C ALA A 144 2.45 -9.26 7.00
N GLY A 145 1.42 -9.60 6.22
CA GLY A 145 1.59 -10.06 4.83
C GLY A 145 0.69 -9.33 3.85
N ALA A 146 1.24 -8.93 2.70
CA ALA A 146 0.52 -8.32 1.59
C ALA A 146 0.61 -9.23 0.35
N VAL A 147 -0.55 -9.67 -0.14
CA VAL A 147 -0.72 -10.48 -1.34
C VAL A 147 -1.36 -9.59 -2.39
N ILE A 148 -0.62 -9.28 -3.44
CA ILE A 148 -1.09 -8.49 -4.58
C ILE A 148 -1.42 -9.44 -5.73
N LEU A 149 -2.65 -9.36 -6.20
CA LEU A 149 -3.02 -9.90 -7.51
C LEU A 149 -2.88 -8.77 -8.53
N THR A 150 -2.14 -8.99 -9.62
CA THR A 150 -1.79 -7.94 -10.60
C THR A 150 -2.21 -8.27 -12.05
N GLY A 151 -2.47 -7.23 -12.84
CA GLY A 151 -2.82 -7.34 -14.26
C GLY A 151 -3.98 -8.31 -14.54
N GLU A 152 -3.81 -9.18 -15.54
CA GLU A 152 -4.83 -10.16 -15.94
C GLU A 152 -5.06 -11.30 -14.93
N ALA A 153 -4.31 -11.42 -13.82
CA ALA A 153 -4.66 -12.35 -12.74
C ALA A 153 -5.93 -11.91 -11.98
N LEU A 154 -6.26 -10.62 -12.03
CA LEU A 154 -7.43 -10.02 -11.37
C LEU A 154 -8.76 -10.35 -12.02
N ARG A 155 -8.76 -10.55 -13.34
CA ARG A 155 -9.96 -10.82 -14.16
C ARG A 155 -10.36 -12.30 -14.17
N ARG A 156 -9.79 -13.10 -13.26
CA ARG A 156 -9.93 -14.56 -13.22
C ARG A 156 -11.05 -14.97 -12.27
N GLU A 157 -11.74 -16.05 -12.64
CA GLU A 157 -12.96 -16.52 -11.97
C GLU A 157 -12.72 -16.98 -10.52
N ASN A 158 -11.46 -17.21 -10.13
CA ASN A 158 -11.06 -17.64 -8.80
C ASN A 158 -10.16 -16.66 -8.03
N SER A 159 -10.13 -15.36 -8.37
CA SER A 159 -9.34 -14.36 -7.64
C SER A 159 -9.62 -14.35 -6.12
N GLU A 160 -10.88 -14.51 -5.70
CA GLU A 160 -11.27 -14.67 -4.30
C GLU A 160 -10.76 -15.99 -3.68
N ALA A 161 -10.74 -17.09 -4.44
CA ALA A 161 -10.24 -18.38 -3.97
C ALA A 161 -8.71 -18.40 -3.85
N ILE A 162 -8.01 -17.65 -4.72
CA ILE A 162 -6.58 -17.38 -4.64
C ILE A 162 -6.30 -16.56 -3.37
N ALA A 163 -7.05 -15.47 -3.15
CA ALA A 163 -6.95 -14.66 -1.94
C ALA A 163 -7.08 -15.51 -0.66
N ALA A 164 -8.08 -16.40 -0.61
CA ALA A 164 -8.27 -17.34 0.49
C ALA A 164 -7.11 -18.34 0.60
N THR A 165 -6.70 -18.99 -0.50
CA THR A 165 -5.63 -20.01 -0.50
C THR A 165 -4.29 -19.46 -0.03
N VAL A 166 -3.93 -18.24 -0.46
CA VAL A 166 -2.70 -17.58 0.01
C VAL A 166 -2.83 -17.23 1.49
N SER A 167 -4.00 -16.74 1.92
CA SER A 167 -4.28 -16.43 3.33
C SER A 167 -4.28 -17.65 4.24
N ASP A 168 -4.75 -18.81 3.79
CA ASP A 168 -4.77 -20.03 4.59
C ASP A 168 -3.37 -20.64 4.78
N ARG A 169 -2.42 -20.40 3.86
CA ARG A 169 -1.08 -21.02 3.88
C ARG A 169 0.05 -20.16 4.49
N GLY A 170 -0.20 -18.93 4.98
CA GLY A 170 0.92 -17.98 5.18
C GLY A 170 1.00 -17.01 6.39
N GLY A 171 -0.01 -16.65 7.18
CA GLY A 171 -1.45 -16.79 7.01
C GLY A 171 -2.29 -15.74 7.78
N ASP A 172 -1.70 -14.91 8.64
CA ASP A 172 -2.29 -13.61 9.02
C ASP A 172 -2.03 -12.59 7.89
N PHE A 173 -2.71 -12.79 6.77
CA PHE A 173 -2.45 -12.13 5.49
C PHE A 173 -3.60 -11.28 4.95
N VAL A 174 -3.19 -10.25 4.22
CA VAL A 174 -4.04 -9.39 3.41
C VAL A 174 -3.91 -9.76 1.94
N CYS A 175 -5.01 -10.15 1.30
CA CYS A 175 -5.10 -10.05 -0.16
C CYS A 175 -5.67 -8.70 -0.58
N ALA A 176 -4.94 -8.02 -1.46
CA ALA A 176 -5.35 -6.81 -2.14
C ALA A 176 -5.38 -7.07 -3.65
N THR A 177 -6.52 -6.72 -4.28
CA THR A 177 -6.61 -6.62 -5.73
C THR A 177 -6.03 -5.28 -6.16
N ALA A 178 -4.95 -5.27 -6.96
CA ALA A 178 -4.35 -4.02 -7.42
C ALA A 178 -4.86 -3.62 -8.81
N GLY A 179 -5.90 -2.77 -8.84
CA GLY A 179 -6.23 -2.01 -10.05
C GLY A 179 -5.01 -1.24 -10.58
N HIS A 180 -5.03 -0.84 -11.86
CA HIS A 180 -3.84 -0.31 -12.55
C HIS A 180 -3.13 0.83 -11.82
N HIS A 181 -3.86 1.77 -11.21
CA HIS A 181 -3.29 2.85 -10.40
C HIS A 181 -2.58 2.34 -9.13
N MET A 182 -3.12 1.33 -8.44
CA MET A 182 -2.47 0.72 -7.29
C MET A 182 -1.18 0.00 -7.70
N GLU A 183 -1.22 -0.81 -8.75
CA GLU A 183 -0.05 -1.50 -9.30
C GLU A 183 1.05 -0.48 -9.70
N SER A 184 0.68 0.66 -10.30
CA SER A 184 1.60 1.78 -10.58
C SER A 184 2.26 2.34 -9.31
N MET A 185 1.49 2.55 -8.23
CA MET A 185 2.03 3.08 -6.96
C MET A 185 2.97 2.09 -6.29
N LEU A 186 2.58 0.81 -6.18
CA LEU A 186 3.40 -0.22 -5.55
C LEU A 186 4.73 -0.38 -6.28
N ALA A 187 4.72 -0.46 -7.61
CA ALA A 187 5.96 -0.48 -8.39
C ALA A 187 6.83 0.77 -8.17
N ALA A 188 6.21 1.95 -8.02
CA ALA A 188 6.92 3.20 -7.78
C ALA A 188 7.56 3.32 -6.38
N PHE A 189 6.95 2.73 -5.35
CA PHE A 189 7.58 2.58 -4.03
C PHE A 189 8.73 1.56 -4.10
N GLY A 190 8.44 0.32 -4.51
CA GLY A 190 9.41 -0.76 -4.46
C GLY A 190 10.62 -0.58 -5.37
N SER A 191 10.46 0.10 -6.52
CA SER A 191 11.58 0.48 -7.40
C SER A 191 12.57 1.46 -6.75
N GLY A 192 12.17 2.18 -5.71
CA GLY A 192 12.96 3.25 -5.07
C GLY A 192 12.75 4.64 -5.69
N ALA A 193 11.81 4.79 -6.63
CA ALA A 193 11.48 6.09 -7.21
C ALA A 193 10.93 7.08 -6.16
N ALA A 194 10.25 6.59 -5.11
CA ALA A 194 9.78 7.41 -4.00
C ALA A 194 10.95 8.04 -3.22
N ALA A 195 11.92 7.24 -2.78
CA ALA A 195 13.12 7.75 -2.12
C ALA A 195 13.92 8.72 -3.04
N ALA A 196 13.96 8.46 -4.36
CA ALA A 196 14.63 9.33 -5.32
C ALA A 196 13.94 10.71 -5.51
N SER A 197 12.62 10.80 -5.28
CA SER A 197 11.84 12.04 -5.35
C SER A 197 11.71 12.79 -4.02
N GLN A 198 12.20 12.21 -2.92
CA GLN A 198 12.06 12.78 -1.58
C GLN A 198 13.08 13.90 -1.28
N ASP A 199 14.29 13.79 -1.81
CA ASP A 199 15.36 14.79 -1.60
C ASP A 199 15.32 15.93 -2.64
N GLY A 200 14.56 16.98 -2.28
CA GLY A 200 14.39 18.23 -3.04
C GLY A 200 13.28 18.18 -4.09
N ASP A 201 12.94 19.34 -4.67
CA ASP A 201 11.88 19.55 -5.68
C ASP A 201 12.17 18.83 -7.01
N LYS A 202 12.20 17.48 -6.98
CA LYS A 202 12.46 16.59 -8.11
C LYS A 202 11.20 15.80 -8.43
N ARG A 203 10.79 15.85 -9.70
CA ARG A 203 9.68 15.04 -10.20
C ARG A 203 10.23 13.82 -10.93
N ILE A 204 10.02 12.62 -10.39
CA ILE A 204 10.56 11.35 -10.92
C ILE A 204 9.46 10.56 -11.62
N LEU A 205 9.74 10.04 -12.81
CA LEU A 205 8.85 9.12 -13.52
C LEU A 205 9.30 7.67 -13.29
N ASN A 206 8.46 6.83 -12.72
CA ASN A 206 8.63 5.37 -12.77
C ASN A 206 7.85 4.77 -13.94
N ILE A 207 8.47 3.81 -14.64
CA ILE A 207 7.89 3.04 -15.75
C ILE A 207 8.05 1.54 -15.43
N ASP A 208 7.01 0.94 -14.86
CA ASP A 208 7.00 -0.49 -14.53
C ASP A 208 6.51 -1.30 -15.71
N ILE A 209 7.38 -2.09 -16.35
CA ILE A 209 7.02 -2.86 -17.56
C ILE A 209 6.93 -4.35 -17.20
N GLY A 210 5.71 -4.79 -16.93
CA GLY A 210 5.38 -6.16 -16.58
C GLY A 210 5.11 -7.06 -17.80
N GLY A 211 4.38 -8.16 -17.56
CA GLY A 211 4.04 -9.15 -18.58
C GLY A 211 3.03 -8.64 -19.62
N GLY A 212 1.91 -8.06 -19.19
CA GLY A 212 0.88 -7.54 -20.10
C GLY A 212 0.91 -6.02 -20.32
N THR A 213 1.35 -5.25 -19.32
CA THR A 213 1.14 -3.79 -19.29
C THR A 213 2.36 -3.05 -18.75
N ALA A 214 2.50 -1.79 -19.15
CA ALA A 214 3.44 -0.86 -18.55
C ALA A 214 2.67 0.16 -17.69
N LYS A 215 3.11 0.34 -16.44
CA LYS A 215 2.57 1.32 -15.51
C LYS A 215 3.44 2.55 -15.50
N LEU A 216 2.78 3.70 -15.40
CA LEU A 216 3.40 5.01 -15.28
C LEU A 216 3.02 5.57 -13.92
N ALA A 217 3.99 6.07 -13.18
CA ALA A 217 3.78 6.81 -11.94
C ALA A 217 4.72 8.02 -11.92
N ILE A 218 4.19 9.19 -11.59
CA ILE A 218 5.02 10.38 -11.38
C ILE A 218 5.02 10.72 -9.90
N LEU A 219 6.21 10.85 -9.33
CA LEU A 219 6.43 11.09 -7.90
C LEU A 219 7.15 12.41 -7.65
N GLU A 220 6.83 13.01 -6.50
CA GLU A 220 7.37 14.27 -6.01
C GLU A 220 7.22 14.26 -4.48
N GLU A 221 8.24 14.70 -3.74
CA GLU A 221 8.27 14.67 -2.26
C GLU A 221 8.06 13.27 -1.65
N GLY A 222 8.48 12.20 -2.35
CA GLY A 222 8.23 10.82 -1.94
C GLY A 222 6.79 10.32 -2.14
N GLN A 223 5.90 11.14 -2.70
CA GLN A 223 4.49 10.81 -2.94
C GLN A 223 4.22 10.59 -4.42
N VAL A 224 3.36 9.62 -4.75
CA VAL A 224 2.84 9.45 -6.11
C VAL A 224 1.75 10.49 -6.36
N LYS A 225 1.95 11.38 -7.34
CA LYS A 225 1.02 12.49 -7.65
C LYS A 225 0.05 12.16 -8.79
N VAL A 226 0.47 11.34 -9.76
CA VAL A 226 -0.38 10.88 -10.88
C VAL A 226 0.12 9.54 -11.42
N THR A 227 -0.79 8.71 -11.90
CA THR A 227 -0.49 7.39 -12.48
C THR A 227 -1.29 7.13 -13.74
N ALA A 228 -0.79 6.27 -14.63
CA ALA A 228 -1.52 5.75 -15.79
C ALA A 228 -1.02 4.34 -16.16
N ALA A 229 -1.72 3.64 -17.04
CA ALA A 229 -1.26 2.36 -17.58
C ALA A 229 -1.47 2.24 -19.10
N VAL A 230 -0.53 1.58 -19.77
CA VAL A 230 -0.58 1.29 -21.22
C VAL A 230 -0.37 -0.20 -21.51
N HIS A 231 -1.00 -0.70 -22.56
CA HIS A 231 -1.06 -2.12 -22.92
C HIS A 231 0.20 -2.56 -23.71
N ILE A 232 1.35 -2.48 -23.04
CA ILE A 232 2.69 -2.82 -23.56
C ILE A 232 3.38 -3.69 -22.50
N GLY A 233 3.77 -4.92 -22.80
CA GLY A 233 4.42 -5.80 -21.83
C GLY A 233 5.18 -6.95 -22.47
N GLY A 234 6.08 -7.57 -21.71
CA GLY A 234 7.03 -8.57 -22.19
C GLY A 234 6.44 -9.94 -22.56
N ARG A 235 5.18 -10.23 -22.20
CA ARG A 235 4.54 -11.56 -22.35
C ARG A 235 3.19 -11.53 -23.08
N LEU A 236 2.95 -10.45 -23.83
CA LEU A 236 1.83 -10.34 -24.76
C LEU A 236 1.89 -11.38 -25.90
N GLN A 237 3.07 -11.95 -26.16
CA GLN A 237 3.33 -13.06 -27.07
C GLN A 237 4.36 -13.99 -26.43
N VAL A 238 4.20 -15.30 -26.60
CA VAL A 238 5.16 -16.34 -26.18
C VAL A 238 5.25 -17.41 -27.26
N VAL A 239 6.48 -17.82 -27.60
CA VAL A 239 6.80 -18.90 -28.55
C VAL A 239 7.49 -20.08 -27.86
N ASP A 240 7.33 -21.28 -28.43
CA ASP A 240 8.10 -22.48 -28.07
C ASP A 240 9.53 -22.46 -28.63
N GLU A 241 10.31 -23.50 -28.32
CA GLU A 241 11.68 -23.71 -28.83
C GLU A 241 11.78 -23.78 -30.37
N ASN A 242 10.67 -23.97 -31.08
CA ASN A 242 10.57 -24.05 -32.54
C ASN A 242 10.08 -22.72 -33.17
N GLY A 243 9.90 -21.67 -32.37
CA GLY A 243 9.35 -20.37 -32.83
C GLY A 243 7.84 -20.41 -33.08
N LYS A 244 7.12 -21.39 -32.54
CA LYS A 244 5.67 -21.52 -32.67
C LYS A 244 4.97 -20.76 -31.55
N ILE A 245 4.00 -19.92 -31.89
CA ILE A 245 3.22 -19.13 -30.93
C ILE A 245 2.36 -20.05 -30.05
N ASP A 246 2.72 -20.15 -28.77
CA ASP A 246 1.97 -20.88 -27.74
C ASP A 246 1.01 -19.95 -26.97
N ARG A 247 1.32 -18.64 -26.86
CA ARG A 247 0.43 -17.61 -26.29
C ARG A 247 0.44 -16.34 -27.13
N LEU A 248 -0.74 -15.76 -27.34
CA LEU A 248 -0.93 -14.50 -28.05
C LEU A 248 -2.10 -13.72 -27.45
N ASP A 249 -1.80 -12.75 -26.60
CA ASP A 249 -2.79 -11.89 -25.97
C ASP A 249 -3.36 -10.88 -26.99
N PRO A 250 -4.60 -10.36 -26.80
CA PRO A 250 -5.23 -9.45 -27.77
C PRO A 250 -4.38 -8.22 -28.12
N ALA A 251 -3.71 -7.59 -27.15
CA ALA A 251 -2.79 -6.49 -27.44
C ALA A 251 -1.53 -6.93 -28.19
N GLY A 252 -1.03 -8.14 -27.94
CA GLY A 252 0.08 -8.72 -28.68
C GLY A 252 -0.26 -8.90 -30.17
N ARG A 253 -1.51 -9.32 -30.46
CA ARG A 253 -2.04 -9.36 -31.83
C ARG A 253 -2.15 -7.96 -32.45
N THR A 254 -2.57 -6.96 -31.68
CA THR A 254 -2.64 -5.55 -32.15
C THR A 254 -1.25 -4.99 -32.48
N HIS A 255 -0.24 -5.23 -31.63
CA HIS A 255 1.15 -4.83 -31.92
C HIS A 255 1.72 -5.55 -33.14
N ALA A 256 1.45 -6.86 -33.30
CA ALA A 256 1.82 -7.62 -34.50
C ALA A 256 1.17 -7.05 -35.78
N ALA A 257 -0.12 -6.71 -35.72
CA ALA A 257 -0.85 -6.09 -36.83
C ALA A 257 -0.27 -4.72 -37.22
N ARG A 258 0.12 -3.89 -36.25
CA ARG A 258 0.79 -2.60 -36.49
C ARG A 258 2.18 -2.77 -37.12
N ALA A 259 2.89 -3.85 -36.80
CA ALA A 259 4.14 -4.24 -37.49
C ALA A 259 3.91 -4.89 -38.87
N GLY A 260 2.66 -5.16 -39.26
CA GLY A 260 2.28 -5.72 -40.57
C GLY A 260 2.08 -7.24 -40.60
N PHE A 261 1.83 -7.88 -39.46
CA PHE A 261 1.66 -9.34 -39.33
C PHE A 261 0.25 -9.72 -38.83
N ASP A 262 -0.31 -10.81 -39.35
CA ASP A 262 -1.59 -11.38 -38.91
C ASP A 262 -1.35 -12.71 -38.17
N TRP A 263 -0.77 -12.61 -36.97
CA TRP A 263 -0.39 -13.78 -36.17
C TRP A 263 -1.57 -14.44 -35.46
N ASN A 264 -1.51 -15.77 -35.36
CA ASN A 264 -2.45 -16.62 -34.64
C ASN A 264 -1.71 -17.61 -33.72
N ILE A 265 -2.41 -18.10 -32.70
CA ILE A 265 -1.88 -19.17 -31.85
C ILE A 265 -1.65 -20.40 -32.73
N GLY A 266 -0.44 -20.94 -32.65
CA GLY A 266 0.02 -22.08 -33.43
C GLY A 266 0.77 -21.75 -34.71
N ASP A 267 0.86 -20.48 -35.12
CA ASP A 267 1.72 -20.06 -36.23
C ASP A 267 3.19 -20.14 -35.84
N THR A 268 4.08 -20.41 -36.79
CA THR A 268 5.54 -20.35 -36.60
C THR A 268 6.08 -19.04 -37.18
N ILE A 269 6.85 -18.30 -36.39
CA ILE A 269 7.33 -16.95 -36.70
C ILE A 269 8.86 -16.85 -36.67
N ASP A 270 9.42 -15.92 -37.45
CA ASP A 270 10.86 -15.66 -37.46
C ASP A 270 11.27 -14.77 -36.28
N VAL A 271 12.54 -14.88 -35.87
CA VAL A 271 13.13 -14.03 -34.83
C VAL A 271 13.21 -12.57 -35.31
N ASP A 272 13.46 -12.35 -36.60
CA ASP A 272 13.49 -10.99 -37.18
C ASP A 272 12.10 -10.33 -37.12
N ASP A 273 11.02 -11.10 -37.24
CA ASP A 273 9.64 -10.59 -37.14
C ASP A 273 9.28 -10.24 -35.69
N LEU A 274 9.73 -11.04 -34.71
CA LEU A 274 9.63 -10.74 -33.27
C LEU A 274 10.35 -9.44 -32.91
N ASP A 275 11.60 -9.26 -33.36
CA ASP A 275 12.38 -8.05 -33.07
C ASP A 275 11.71 -6.80 -33.67
N LYS A 276 11.11 -6.92 -34.86
CA LYS A 276 10.33 -5.83 -35.49
C LYS A 276 9.07 -5.45 -34.68
N VAL A 277 8.36 -6.42 -34.10
CA VAL A 277 7.24 -6.14 -33.20
C VAL A 277 7.74 -5.48 -31.91
N ALA A 278 8.86 -5.94 -31.35
CA ALA A 278 9.45 -5.36 -30.15
C ALA A 278 9.88 -3.89 -30.34
N ASP A 279 10.47 -3.56 -31.49
CA ASP A 279 10.78 -2.18 -31.86
C ASP A 279 9.52 -1.32 -31.95
N GLY A 280 8.45 -1.78 -32.61
CA GLY A 280 7.18 -1.06 -32.69
C GLY A 280 6.50 -0.85 -31.33
N MET A 281 6.62 -1.82 -30.42
CA MET A 281 6.16 -1.70 -29.03
C MET A 281 6.96 -0.66 -28.25
N ALA A 282 8.29 -0.64 -28.41
CA ALA A 282 9.16 0.36 -27.78
C ALA A 282 8.90 1.78 -28.33
N ASP A 283 8.67 1.94 -29.64
CA ASP A 283 8.24 3.21 -30.23
C ASP A 283 6.89 3.67 -29.67
N THR A 284 5.93 2.75 -29.51
CA THR A 284 4.62 3.06 -28.91
C THR A 284 4.75 3.58 -27.48
N LEU A 285 5.66 3.00 -26.68
CA LEU A 285 5.97 3.49 -25.34
C LEU A 285 6.57 4.90 -25.39
N ILE A 286 7.61 5.14 -26.19
CA ILE A 286 8.24 6.47 -26.27
C ILE A 286 7.24 7.54 -26.75
N LEU A 287 6.38 7.21 -27.73
CA LEU A 287 5.34 8.12 -28.23
C LEU A 287 4.28 8.45 -27.17
N SER A 288 3.86 7.48 -26.34
CA SER A 288 2.89 7.72 -25.26
C SER A 288 3.44 8.64 -24.16
N LEU A 289 4.75 8.61 -23.92
CA LEU A 289 5.44 9.48 -22.95
C LEU A 289 5.63 10.92 -23.47
N LEU A 290 5.92 11.11 -24.77
CA LEU A 290 6.42 12.39 -25.28
C LEU A 290 5.46 13.18 -26.19
N VAL A 291 4.57 12.52 -26.93
CA VAL A 291 3.79 13.20 -27.97
C VAL A 291 2.45 13.68 -27.41
N ARG A 292 2.16 14.97 -27.58
CA ARG A 292 0.88 15.61 -27.21
C ARG A 292 0.39 16.52 -28.35
N PRO A 293 -0.88 16.45 -28.77
CA PRO A 293 -1.90 15.47 -28.36
C PRO A 293 -1.47 14.04 -28.73
N ILE A 294 -1.96 13.05 -27.98
CA ILE A 294 -1.63 11.64 -28.20
C ILE A 294 -2.25 11.21 -29.54
N PRO A 295 -1.49 10.57 -30.46
CA PRO A 295 -2.06 10.05 -31.70
C PRO A 295 -3.13 8.98 -31.42
N ASP A 296 -4.20 8.95 -32.21
CA ASP A 296 -5.34 8.03 -31.99
C ASP A 296 -4.89 6.56 -31.88
N ASP A 297 -3.93 6.12 -32.72
CA ASP A 297 -3.40 4.74 -32.72
C ASP A 297 -2.47 4.41 -31.54
N ILE A 298 -2.11 5.41 -30.73
CA ILE A 298 -1.41 5.28 -29.45
C ILE A 298 -2.40 5.38 -28.29
N ALA A 299 -3.45 6.21 -28.42
CA ALA A 299 -4.49 6.38 -27.43
C ALA A 299 -5.23 5.05 -27.15
N ASP A 300 -5.48 4.24 -28.18
CA ASP A 300 -6.09 2.90 -28.07
C ASP A 300 -5.30 1.90 -27.18
N PHE A 301 -4.05 2.20 -26.82
CA PHE A 301 -3.26 1.39 -25.88
C PHE A 301 -3.36 1.84 -24.42
N TYR A 302 -3.98 2.98 -24.12
CA TYR A 302 -4.21 3.40 -22.73
C TYR A 302 -5.29 2.54 -22.07
N LEU A 303 -5.01 2.10 -20.83
CA LEU A 303 -5.90 1.28 -20.00
C LEU A 303 -6.54 2.07 -18.84
N THR A 304 -6.10 3.32 -18.67
CA THR A 304 -6.59 4.35 -17.75
C THR A 304 -6.52 5.68 -18.50
N ASP A 305 -7.05 6.76 -17.92
CA ASP A 305 -6.82 8.08 -18.48
C ASP A 305 -5.31 8.39 -18.64
N PRO A 306 -4.91 9.10 -19.71
CA PRO A 306 -3.53 9.45 -19.96
C PRO A 306 -3.06 10.61 -19.07
N ILE A 307 -1.78 10.62 -18.71
CA ILE A 307 -1.19 11.74 -17.98
C ILE A 307 -1.19 13.00 -18.88
N GLU A 308 -1.96 14.01 -18.47
CA GLU A 308 -2.04 15.33 -19.10
C GLU A 308 -0.88 16.23 -18.67
N ASP A 309 -0.73 16.50 -17.37
CA ASP A 309 0.39 17.30 -16.82
C ASP A 309 1.54 16.44 -16.32
N TRP A 310 2.67 16.56 -17.02
CA TRP A 310 3.95 15.92 -16.67
C TRP A 310 4.83 16.81 -15.80
N GLY A 311 4.57 18.12 -15.75
CA GLY A 311 5.47 19.11 -15.19
C GLY A 311 6.88 19.01 -15.77
N LYS A 312 7.88 19.22 -14.91
CA LYS A 312 9.30 19.06 -15.21
C LYS A 312 9.79 17.75 -14.60
N ILE A 313 9.88 16.68 -15.39
CA ILE A 313 10.52 15.43 -14.95
C ILE A 313 12.05 15.60 -14.89
N ASP A 314 12.62 15.26 -13.75
CA ASP A 314 14.07 15.34 -13.46
C ASP A 314 14.82 14.02 -13.69
N GLY A 315 14.09 12.90 -13.76
CA GLY A 315 14.67 11.59 -14.06
C GLY A 315 13.60 10.53 -14.31
N VAL A 316 13.98 9.49 -15.06
CA VAL A 316 13.15 8.32 -15.34
C VAL A 316 13.78 7.06 -14.74
N MET A 317 12.96 6.24 -14.07
CA MET A 317 13.31 4.94 -13.54
C MET A 317 12.46 3.88 -14.26
N PHE A 318 13.05 2.74 -14.57
CA PHE A 318 12.31 1.59 -15.09
C PHE A 318 12.21 0.53 -13.99
N SER A 319 11.11 -0.21 -13.97
CA SER A 319 10.92 -1.37 -13.09
C SER A 319 10.13 -2.48 -13.80
N GLY A 320 9.88 -3.59 -13.12
CA GLY A 320 9.18 -4.74 -13.68
C GLY A 320 10.12 -5.68 -14.46
N GLY A 321 9.55 -6.77 -14.98
CA GLY A 321 10.34 -7.85 -15.58
C GLY A 321 11.11 -7.47 -16.84
N VAL A 322 10.57 -6.54 -17.64
CA VAL A 322 11.27 -6.05 -18.84
C VAL A 322 12.42 -5.11 -18.48
N ALA A 323 12.36 -4.42 -17.34
CA ALA A 323 13.43 -3.54 -16.90
C ALA A 323 14.73 -4.29 -16.58
N GLU A 324 14.68 -5.57 -16.20
CA GLU A 324 15.90 -6.38 -16.04
C GLU A 324 16.76 -6.37 -17.32
N TYR A 325 16.12 -6.40 -18.50
CA TYR A 325 16.80 -6.29 -19.79
C TYR A 325 17.16 -4.84 -20.15
N VAL A 326 16.34 -3.85 -19.77
CA VAL A 326 16.65 -2.42 -19.99
C VAL A 326 17.94 -2.01 -19.26
N TYR A 327 18.19 -2.60 -18.08
CA TYR A 327 19.41 -2.35 -17.28
C TYR A 327 20.52 -3.39 -17.50
N GLY A 328 20.34 -4.40 -18.36
CA GLY A 328 21.34 -5.45 -18.60
C GLY A 328 21.64 -6.34 -17.39
N ARG A 329 20.63 -6.60 -16.55
CA ARG A 329 20.69 -7.50 -15.38
C ARG A 329 20.35 -8.96 -15.72
N GLU A 330 19.61 -9.19 -16.79
CA GLU A 330 19.20 -10.52 -17.28
C GLU A 330 19.58 -10.69 -18.76
N ASP A 331 20.04 -11.89 -19.11
CA ASP A 331 20.49 -12.29 -20.45
C ASP A 331 19.69 -13.47 -21.02
N GLN A 332 18.93 -14.20 -20.19
CA GLN A 332 18.11 -15.35 -20.62
C GLN A 332 16.97 -14.93 -21.55
N ASP A 333 16.61 -15.79 -22.50
CA ASP A 333 15.43 -15.63 -23.35
C ASP A 333 14.39 -16.66 -22.91
N PHE A 334 13.21 -16.21 -22.48
CA PHE A 334 12.12 -17.05 -21.99
C PHE A 334 11.08 -17.38 -23.08
N GLY A 335 11.44 -17.18 -24.36
CA GLY A 335 10.54 -17.36 -25.50
C GLY A 335 9.50 -16.25 -25.62
N ASP A 336 9.69 -15.13 -24.93
CA ASP A 336 8.74 -14.02 -24.90
C ASP A 336 9.34 -12.71 -25.46
N MET A 337 8.55 -11.65 -25.42
CA MET A 337 8.96 -10.32 -25.87
C MET A 337 9.87 -9.60 -24.88
N GLY A 338 10.01 -10.07 -23.63
CA GLY A 338 10.63 -9.31 -22.54
C GLY A 338 12.05 -8.88 -22.85
N LYS A 339 12.89 -9.83 -23.28
CA LYS A 339 14.27 -9.55 -23.71
C LYS A 339 14.33 -8.58 -24.89
N ARG A 340 13.49 -8.80 -25.89
CA ARG A 340 13.49 -8.04 -27.16
C ARG A 340 13.01 -6.61 -26.94
N LEU A 341 11.93 -6.44 -26.19
CA LEU A 341 11.35 -5.16 -25.81
C LEU A 341 12.31 -4.36 -24.92
N GLY A 342 12.91 -5.00 -23.91
CA GLY A 342 13.88 -4.33 -23.04
C GLY A 342 15.13 -3.88 -23.79
N ALA A 343 15.66 -4.70 -24.69
CA ALA A 343 16.75 -4.30 -25.58
C ALA A 343 16.34 -3.19 -26.57
N ALA A 344 15.11 -3.24 -27.11
CA ALA A 344 14.58 -2.20 -28.00
C ALA A 344 14.38 -0.85 -27.28
N ILE A 345 14.01 -0.87 -26.00
CA ILE A 345 13.94 0.32 -25.15
C ILE A 345 15.35 0.82 -24.83
N ALA A 346 16.27 -0.05 -24.38
CA ALA A 346 17.66 0.33 -24.08
C ALA A 346 18.34 1.03 -25.26
N ARG A 347 18.22 0.49 -26.49
CA ARG A 347 18.73 1.12 -27.73
C ARG A 347 18.18 2.54 -27.96
N ARG A 348 16.92 2.79 -27.57
CA ARG A 348 16.28 4.11 -27.69
C ARG A 348 16.78 5.08 -26.62
N LEU A 349 17.00 4.61 -25.39
CA LEU A 349 17.59 5.40 -24.32
C LEU A 349 19.04 5.79 -24.63
N GLU A 350 19.84 4.87 -25.18
CA GLU A 350 21.20 5.14 -25.68
C GLU A 350 21.23 6.17 -26.84
N ALA A 351 20.11 6.33 -27.55
CA ALA A 351 19.95 7.27 -28.66
C ALA A 351 19.25 8.59 -28.23
N ASP A 352 19.23 8.91 -26.93
CA ASP A 352 18.60 10.10 -26.34
C ASP A 352 17.10 10.24 -26.70
N ALA A 353 16.38 9.13 -26.89
CA ALA A 353 14.96 9.16 -27.27
C ALA A 353 14.03 9.65 -26.15
N LEU A 354 14.50 9.70 -24.89
CA LEU A 354 13.84 10.41 -23.78
C LEU A 354 14.69 11.62 -23.38
N PRO A 355 14.06 12.79 -23.10
CA PRO A 355 14.77 13.99 -22.66
C PRO A 355 15.17 13.97 -21.17
N TRP A 356 14.83 12.89 -20.45
CA TRP A 356 15.04 12.75 -19.01
C TRP A 356 16.16 11.73 -18.73
N PRO A 357 17.07 12.01 -17.77
CA PRO A 357 18.14 11.07 -17.47
C PRO A 357 17.59 9.80 -16.84
N MET A 358 18.08 8.65 -17.32
CA MET A 358 17.80 7.35 -16.74
C MET A 358 18.50 7.22 -15.38
N LEU A 359 17.71 6.99 -14.33
CA LEU A 359 18.20 6.78 -12.97
C LEU A 359 18.75 5.35 -12.79
N PRO A 360 19.67 5.13 -11.83
CA PRO A 360 20.13 3.79 -11.49
C PRO A 360 18.95 2.88 -11.09
N ALA A 361 19.00 1.62 -11.53
CA ALA A 361 18.00 0.64 -11.14
C ALA A 361 18.02 0.38 -9.62
N GLY A 362 16.87 0.55 -8.98
CA GLY A 362 16.58 -0.09 -7.71
C GLY A 362 16.12 -1.54 -7.93
N GLU A 363 14.90 -1.85 -7.53
CA GLU A 363 14.29 -3.16 -7.70
C GLU A 363 13.55 -3.20 -9.06
N CYS A 364 13.81 -4.22 -9.89
CA CYS A 364 13.22 -4.35 -11.21
C CYS A 364 12.02 -5.32 -11.17
N ILE A 365 12.19 -6.61 -11.47
CA ILE A 365 11.08 -7.59 -11.53
C ILE A 365 10.33 -7.75 -10.18
N ARG A 366 10.94 -7.31 -9.09
CA ARG A 366 10.41 -7.38 -7.70
C ARG A 366 9.80 -6.08 -7.19
N ALA A 367 9.74 -5.01 -7.99
CA ALA A 367 9.27 -3.70 -7.54
C ALA A 367 7.87 -3.76 -6.91
N THR A 368 6.88 -4.32 -7.60
CA THR A 368 5.49 -4.38 -7.12
C THR A 368 5.35 -5.20 -5.82
N ALA A 369 6.02 -6.36 -5.75
CA ALA A 369 6.04 -7.22 -4.55
C ALA A 369 6.70 -6.55 -3.33
N LEU A 370 7.77 -5.77 -3.55
CA LEU A 370 8.45 -5.03 -2.48
C LEU A 370 7.65 -3.80 -2.05
N GLY A 371 7.09 -3.06 -3.01
CA GLY A 371 6.21 -1.93 -2.74
C GLY A 371 4.96 -2.32 -1.97
N ALA A 372 4.42 -3.52 -2.19
CA ALA A 372 3.36 -4.10 -1.38
C ALA A 372 3.73 -4.15 0.11
N SER A 373 4.91 -4.69 0.43
CA SER A 373 5.39 -4.75 1.82
C SER A 373 5.71 -3.38 2.42
N GLU A 374 6.01 -2.38 1.60
CA GLU A 374 6.41 -1.03 2.03
C GLU A 374 5.24 -0.07 2.20
N TYR A 375 4.21 -0.17 1.35
CA TYR A 375 3.02 0.68 1.37
C TYR A 375 1.90 0.09 2.25
N SER A 376 1.60 -1.21 2.10
CA SER A 376 0.44 -1.81 2.78
C SER A 376 0.68 -2.06 4.25
N VAL A 377 1.92 -2.30 4.70
CA VAL A 377 2.22 -2.59 6.12
C VAL A 377 2.57 -1.32 6.88
N GLN A 378 1.63 -0.87 7.71
CA GLN A 378 1.82 0.22 8.67
C GLN A 378 1.76 -0.31 10.11
N LEU A 379 1.99 0.58 11.07
CA LEU A 379 1.96 0.28 12.50
C LEU A 379 1.26 1.43 13.21
N SER A 380 0.34 1.12 14.13
CA SER A 380 -0.34 2.14 14.92
C SER A 380 0.63 2.94 15.80
N GLY A 381 0.20 4.11 16.24
CA GLY A 381 0.88 4.90 17.24
C GLY A 381 0.96 4.19 18.60
N ASN A 382 1.88 4.69 19.42
CA ASN A 382 2.16 4.20 20.78
C ASN A 382 1.02 4.44 21.78
N THR A 383 -0.03 5.15 21.37
CA THR A 383 -1.17 5.62 22.17
C THR A 383 -2.46 4.85 21.90
N THR A 384 -2.34 3.64 21.32
CA THR A 384 -3.44 2.69 21.08
C THR A 384 -4.24 2.34 22.37
N PHE A 385 -5.56 2.21 22.22
CA PHE A 385 -6.50 1.72 23.24
C PHE A 385 -7.25 0.48 22.74
N VAL A 386 -7.35 -0.55 23.58
CA VAL A 386 -8.12 -1.77 23.31
C VAL A 386 -8.80 -2.21 24.60
N SER A 387 -10.14 -2.29 24.62
CA SER A 387 -10.87 -2.67 25.85
C SER A 387 -10.86 -4.17 26.16
N ASP A 388 -10.73 -5.02 25.13
CA ASP A 388 -10.59 -6.47 25.24
C ASP A 388 -9.73 -6.96 24.07
N TYR A 389 -8.53 -7.46 24.36
CA TYR A 389 -7.59 -7.94 23.34
C TYR A 389 -8.05 -9.23 22.65
N ALA A 390 -8.74 -10.12 23.36
CA ALA A 390 -9.18 -11.41 22.83
C ALA A 390 -10.46 -11.26 22.00
N GLU A 391 -11.33 -10.31 22.36
CA GLU A 391 -12.46 -9.93 21.51
C GLU A 391 -11.97 -9.22 20.25
N LEU A 392 -11.09 -8.22 20.37
CA LEU A 392 -10.87 -7.21 19.31
C LEU A 392 -9.67 -7.46 18.39
N LEU A 393 -8.71 -8.32 18.76
CA LEU A 393 -7.49 -8.57 17.97
C LEU A 393 -7.12 -10.07 17.88
N PRO A 394 -6.61 -10.55 16.73
CA PRO A 394 -6.54 -9.85 15.45
C PRO A 394 -7.93 -9.67 14.80
N ARG A 395 -8.02 -8.78 13.82
CA ARG A 395 -9.23 -8.58 12.99
C ARG A 395 -8.86 -8.46 11.51
N ARG A 396 -9.76 -8.92 10.65
CA ARG A 396 -9.54 -8.98 9.20
C ARG A 396 -10.72 -8.44 8.41
N ASN A 397 -10.43 -7.84 7.25
CA ASN A 397 -11.36 -7.29 6.27
C ASN A 397 -12.31 -6.25 6.85
N LEU A 398 -11.87 -5.46 7.83
CA LEU A 398 -12.65 -4.33 8.33
C LEU A 398 -12.77 -3.29 7.20
N GLN A 399 -13.97 -3.07 6.70
CA GLN A 399 -14.21 -2.03 5.70
C GLN A 399 -14.03 -0.66 6.33
N VAL A 400 -13.18 0.18 5.74
CA VAL A 400 -13.00 1.56 6.19
C VAL A 400 -14.10 2.43 5.61
N ILE A 401 -14.70 3.24 6.48
CA ILE A 401 -15.42 4.44 6.06
C ILE A 401 -14.81 5.66 6.75
N GLN A 402 -14.72 6.76 6.03
CA GLN A 402 -14.14 8.02 6.47
C GLN A 402 -15.22 9.12 6.41
N PRO A 403 -16.05 9.28 7.46
CA PRO A 403 -17.06 10.33 7.49
C PRO A 403 -16.42 11.71 7.24
N PRO A 404 -16.99 12.56 6.36
CA PRO A 404 -16.40 13.84 5.98
C PRO A 404 -16.56 14.87 7.12
N TYR A 405 -15.72 14.72 8.14
CA TYR A 405 -15.69 15.54 9.35
C TYR A 405 -14.25 15.89 9.74
N ASP A 406 -13.85 17.12 9.43
CA ASP A 406 -12.47 17.65 9.58
C ASP A 406 -12.00 17.88 11.04
N CYS A 407 -12.78 17.48 12.05
CA CYS A 407 -12.52 17.77 13.47
C CYS A 407 -12.10 19.24 13.73
N PRO A 408 -13.00 20.22 13.52
CA PRO A 408 -12.72 21.64 13.73
C PRO A 408 -12.44 21.98 15.21
N ASP A 409 -11.89 23.18 15.47
CA ASP A 409 -11.51 23.63 16.82
C ASP A 409 -12.67 23.58 17.85
N GLU A 410 -13.90 23.84 17.41
CA GLU A 410 -15.12 23.64 18.21
C GLU A 410 -15.89 22.43 17.65
N ILE A 411 -15.99 21.35 18.45
CA ILE A 411 -16.68 20.12 18.06
C ILE A 411 -18.08 20.11 18.66
N VAL A 412 -19.09 19.86 17.82
CA VAL A 412 -20.49 19.71 18.21
C VAL A 412 -20.91 18.25 17.98
N ALA A 413 -21.21 17.52 19.06
CA ALA A 413 -21.56 16.10 19.04
C ALA A 413 -22.66 15.75 18.01
N ALA A 414 -23.67 16.62 17.88
CA ALA A 414 -24.78 16.42 16.94
C ALA A 414 -24.33 16.46 15.46
N ASP A 415 -23.29 17.23 15.11
CA ASP A 415 -22.78 17.30 13.74
C ASP A 415 -21.90 16.10 13.40
N VAL A 416 -21.10 15.61 14.35
CA VAL A 416 -20.37 14.33 14.24
C VAL A 416 -21.35 13.17 14.00
N ALA A 417 -22.36 13.04 14.87
CA ALA A 417 -23.37 11.99 14.77
C ALA A 417 -24.13 12.01 13.43
N LYS A 418 -24.44 13.22 12.94
CA LYS A 418 -25.11 13.44 11.66
C LYS A 418 -24.21 13.08 10.47
N ALA A 419 -22.93 13.48 10.49
CA ALA A 419 -21.97 13.13 9.44
C ALA A 419 -21.77 11.62 9.37
N LEU A 420 -21.56 10.98 10.52
CA LEU A 420 -21.37 9.52 10.64
C LEU A 420 -22.59 8.73 10.14
N LYS A 421 -23.81 9.08 10.56
CA LYS A 421 -25.04 8.43 10.09
C LYS A 421 -25.32 8.67 8.60
N ALA A 422 -25.05 9.87 8.08
CA ALA A 422 -25.23 10.17 6.66
C ALA A 422 -24.24 9.39 5.78
N HIS A 423 -22.98 9.27 6.23
CA HIS A 423 -21.93 8.58 5.48
C HIS A 423 -22.12 7.05 5.49
N ARG A 424 -22.43 6.47 6.66
CA ARG A 424 -22.78 5.04 6.78
C ARG A 424 -23.93 4.64 5.84
N ALA A 425 -25.00 5.44 5.82
CA ALA A 425 -26.14 5.20 4.94
C ALA A 425 -25.78 5.34 3.44
N ALA A 426 -24.85 6.23 3.09
CA ALA A 426 -24.37 6.39 1.71
C ALA A 426 -23.48 5.23 1.25
N PHE A 427 -22.78 4.57 2.17
CA PHE A 427 -21.93 3.39 1.93
C PHE A 427 -22.68 2.06 2.08
N GLU A 428 -23.97 2.10 2.41
CA GLU A 428 -24.84 0.93 2.64
C GLU A 428 -24.34 -0.07 3.71
N VAL A 429 -23.47 0.39 4.63
CA VAL A 429 -22.83 -0.44 5.67
C VAL A 429 -23.69 -0.69 6.91
N ASP A 430 -24.96 -0.26 6.91
CA ASP A 430 -25.90 -0.41 8.03
C ASP A 430 -26.44 -1.85 8.21
N ASN A 431 -25.88 -2.83 7.49
CA ASN A 431 -26.25 -4.24 7.62
C ASN A 431 -25.71 -4.87 8.92
N ALA A 432 -26.49 -5.76 9.52
CA ALA A 432 -26.15 -6.43 10.78
C ALA A 432 -24.86 -7.25 10.73
N GLU A 433 -24.46 -7.78 9.56
CA GLU A 433 -23.31 -8.68 9.43
C GLU A 433 -21.97 -8.00 9.09
N ILE A 434 -21.94 -6.68 8.83
CA ILE A 434 -20.72 -5.96 8.47
C ILE A 434 -20.07 -5.33 9.71
N GLU A 435 -18.79 -5.64 9.97
CA GLU A 435 -17.91 -4.86 10.86
C GLU A 435 -17.19 -3.78 10.03
N ILE A 436 -17.06 -2.57 10.57
CA ILE A 436 -16.43 -1.42 9.91
C ILE A 436 -15.38 -0.77 10.80
N ALA A 437 -14.38 -0.15 10.19
CA ALA A 437 -13.45 0.76 10.83
C ALA A 437 -13.80 2.20 10.45
N LEU A 438 -13.90 3.09 11.44
CA LEU A 438 -14.14 4.52 11.22
C LEU A 438 -12.81 5.27 11.16
N SER A 439 -12.48 5.85 10.01
CA SER A 439 -11.35 6.74 9.88
C SER A 439 -11.74 8.20 10.10
N PHE A 440 -10.92 8.94 10.84
CA PHE A 440 -11.07 10.39 11.04
C PHE A 440 -9.74 11.12 10.86
N HIS A 441 -9.82 12.39 10.48
CA HIS A 441 -8.67 13.30 10.46
C HIS A 441 -8.81 14.32 11.58
N TRP A 442 -7.90 14.28 12.54
CA TRP A 442 -7.91 15.12 13.73
C TRP A 442 -7.01 16.34 13.55
N LYS A 443 -7.63 17.53 13.49
CA LYS A 443 -6.93 18.81 13.34
C LYS A 443 -6.98 19.61 14.64
N GLY A 444 -5.95 20.41 14.89
CA GLY A 444 -5.87 21.29 16.07
C GLY A 444 -5.61 20.57 17.41
N MET A 445 -5.58 21.34 18.49
CA MET A 445 -5.13 20.89 19.82
C MET A 445 -6.10 19.87 20.48
N PRO A 446 -5.61 18.72 21.00
CA PRO A 446 -6.46 17.68 21.59
C PRO A 446 -6.87 17.99 23.04
N SER A 447 -7.69 19.03 23.23
CA SER A 447 -8.27 19.37 24.54
C SER A 447 -9.42 18.41 24.90
N TYR A 448 -9.51 18.01 26.18
CA TYR A 448 -10.58 17.15 26.73
C TYR A 448 -11.98 17.51 26.23
N GLU A 449 -12.36 18.80 26.27
CA GLU A 449 -13.68 19.28 25.82
C GLU A 449 -14.01 18.90 24.36
N ARG A 450 -13.01 18.94 23.47
CA ARG A 450 -13.14 18.53 22.06
C ARG A 450 -13.26 17.02 21.92
N ILE A 451 -12.41 16.26 22.62
CA ILE A 451 -12.41 14.79 22.55
C ILE A 451 -13.72 14.23 23.13
N TYR A 452 -14.22 14.82 24.22
CA TYR A 452 -15.49 14.44 24.84
C TYR A 452 -16.68 14.71 23.90
N ALA A 453 -16.77 15.92 23.33
CA ALA A 453 -17.83 16.25 22.37
C ALA A 453 -17.75 15.39 21.09
N PHE A 454 -16.55 14.98 20.68
CA PHE A 454 -16.37 14.01 19.59
C PHE A 454 -16.88 12.63 19.98
N ALA A 455 -16.51 12.13 21.17
CA ALA A 455 -16.93 10.83 21.69
C ALA A 455 -18.46 10.73 21.86
N GLU A 456 -19.11 11.76 22.43
CA GLU A 456 -20.58 11.86 22.49
C GLU A 456 -21.20 11.76 21.08
N GLY A 457 -20.58 12.41 20.09
CA GLY A 457 -21.02 12.39 18.70
C GLY A 457 -20.86 11.02 18.03
N VAL A 458 -19.76 10.31 18.32
CA VAL A 458 -19.55 8.92 17.86
C VAL A 458 -20.59 8.00 18.48
N VAL A 459 -20.82 8.06 19.80
CA VAL A 459 -21.84 7.25 20.49
C VAL A 459 -23.24 7.53 19.94
N ALA A 460 -23.61 8.79 19.73
CA ALA A 460 -24.89 9.16 19.14
C ALA A 460 -25.02 8.84 17.63
N GLY A 461 -23.90 8.66 16.93
CA GLY A 461 -23.84 8.25 15.53
C GLY A 461 -23.83 6.72 15.30
N LEU A 462 -23.52 5.94 16.34
CA LEU A 462 -23.44 4.48 16.34
C LEU A 462 -24.42 3.81 17.31
N ASP A 463 -25.44 4.55 17.77
CA ASP A 463 -26.44 4.09 18.74
C ASP A 463 -27.12 2.77 18.35
N ASP A 464 -27.38 2.56 17.07
CA ASP A 464 -27.91 1.32 16.49
C ASP A 464 -26.90 0.17 16.51
N MET A 465 -25.63 0.42 16.19
CA MET A 465 -24.56 -0.59 16.23
C MET A 465 -24.24 -1.01 17.66
N ILE A 466 -24.16 -0.05 18.58
CA ILE A 466 -23.95 -0.29 20.02
C ILE A 466 -25.14 -1.08 20.59
N ALA A 467 -26.37 -0.71 20.24
CA ALA A 467 -27.57 -1.47 20.66
C ALA A 467 -27.64 -2.89 20.05
N ALA A 468 -27.02 -3.11 18.88
CA ALA A 468 -26.85 -4.43 18.27
C ALA A 468 -25.68 -5.23 18.89
N GLY A 469 -24.91 -4.65 19.80
CA GLY A 469 -23.77 -5.31 20.47
C GLY A 469 -22.51 -5.40 19.61
N LYS A 470 -22.38 -4.59 18.55
CA LYS A 470 -21.19 -4.60 17.68
C LYS A 470 -20.00 -3.88 18.33
N PRO A 471 -18.77 -4.41 18.23
CA PRO A 471 -17.56 -3.69 18.63
C PRO A 471 -17.33 -2.44 17.79
N LEU A 472 -16.61 -1.46 18.35
CA LEU A 472 -16.24 -0.21 17.69
C LEU A 472 -14.76 -0.23 17.32
N PHE A 473 -14.45 -0.04 16.03
CA PHE A 473 -13.08 0.15 15.53
C PHE A 473 -12.93 1.59 15.03
N ILE A 474 -12.04 2.35 15.64
CA ILE A 474 -11.79 3.76 15.32
C ILE A 474 -10.31 3.95 15.00
N VAL A 475 -10.02 4.66 13.91
CA VAL A 475 -8.68 4.95 13.42
C VAL A 475 -8.52 6.45 13.21
N LEU A 476 -7.46 7.03 13.76
CA LEU A 476 -7.13 8.45 13.62
C LEU A 476 -5.72 8.65 13.06
N ASP A 477 -5.51 9.78 12.39
CA ASP A 477 -4.17 10.27 12.06
C ASP A 477 -3.50 10.96 13.27
N GLY A 478 -4.29 11.62 14.12
CA GLY A 478 -3.84 12.36 15.31
C GLY A 478 -3.77 11.52 16.59
N ASP A 479 -2.76 11.84 17.40
CA ASP A 479 -2.41 11.21 18.69
C ASP A 479 -3.44 11.54 19.79
N ILE A 480 -4.55 10.80 19.81
CA ILE A 480 -5.61 10.89 20.85
C ILE A 480 -6.21 9.54 21.26
N ALA A 481 -5.72 8.40 20.76
CA ALA A 481 -6.48 7.15 20.83
C ALA A 481 -6.74 6.67 22.27
N GLN A 482 -5.76 6.78 23.17
CA GLN A 482 -5.95 6.49 24.61
C GLN A 482 -6.99 7.39 25.26
N SER A 483 -6.93 8.71 25.03
CA SER A 483 -7.89 9.66 25.63
C SER A 483 -9.31 9.40 25.12
N LEU A 484 -9.48 9.17 23.82
CA LEU A 484 -10.79 8.85 23.23
C LEU A 484 -11.31 7.50 23.74
N GLY A 485 -10.46 6.47 23.81
CA GLY A 485 -10.81 5.14 24.29
C GLY A 485 -11.29 5.13 25.73
N HIS A 486 -10.57 5.80 26.64
CA HIS A 486 -10.98 5.97 28.03
C HIS A 486 -12.29 6.77 28.17
N ILE A 487 -12.47 7.87 27.42
CA ILE A 487 -13.74 8.61 27.45
C ILE A 487 -14.91 7.71 26.98
N LEU A 488 -14.73 6.94 25.91
CA LEU A 488 -15.75 6.02 25.42
C LEU A 488 -16.06 4.92 26.45
N LYS A 489 -15.05 4.30 27.06
CA LYS A 489 -15.24 3.11 27.89
C LYS A 489 -15.57 3.40 29.35
N ASP A 490 -14.90 4.39 29.94
CA ASP A 490 -14.93 4.65 31.39
C ASP A 490 -15.87 5.82 31.76
N GLU A 491 -16.04 6.81 30.87
CA GLU A 491 -16.87 7.99 31.14
C GLU A 491 -18.25 7.94 30.48
N LEU A 492 -18.32 7.46 29.23
CA LEU A 492 -19.57 7.26 28.48
C LEU A 492 -20.13 5.83 28.64
N GLU A 493 -19.44 4.98 29.42
CA GLU A 493 -19.84 3.61 29.77
C GLU A 493 -20.27 2.73 28.56
N VAL A 494 -19.60 2.89 27.40
CA VAL A 494 -19.96 2.15 26.17
C VAL A 494 -19.86 0.63 26.42
N PRO A 495 -20.96 -0.14 26.26
CA PRO A 495 -21.02 -1.52 26.75
C PRO A 495 -20.25 -2.52 25.88
N VAL A 496 -20.05 -2.21 24.60
CA VAL A 496 -19.37 -3.07 23.61
C VAL A 496 -17.85 -2.96 23.67
N GLY A 497 -17.13 -3.86 23.00
CA GLY A 497 -15.69 -3.72 22.80
C GLY A 497 -15.34 -2.44 22.02
N VAL A 498 -14.27 -1.74 22.43
CA VAL A 498 -13.77 -0.51 21.80
C VAL A 498 -12.28 -0.65 21.51
N LEU A 499 -11.91 -0.51 20.24
CA LEU A 499 -10.54 -0.36 19.77
C LEU A 499 -10.38 1.02 19.15
N VAL A 500 -9.38 1.77 19.62
CA VAL A 500 -8.96 3.04 19.04
C VAL A 500 -7.47 2.94 18.74
N ILE A 501 -7.08 3.17 17.49
CA ILE A 501 -5.68 3.30 17.07
C ILE A 501 -5.46 4.69 16.44
N ASP A 502 -4.25 5.21 16.57
CA ASP A 502 -3.83 6.45 15.95
C ASP A 502 -2.57 6.27 15.08
N GLY A 503 -2.09 7.36 14.47
CA GLY A 503 -0.90 7.36 13.61
C GLY A 503 -1.10 6.72 12.24
N VAL A 504 -2.33 6.35 11.86
CA VAL A 504 -2.64 5.69 10.58
C VAL A 504 -3.64 6.51 9.79
N VAL A 505 -3.29 6.81 8.53
CA VAL A 505 -4.15 7.55 7.60
C VAL A 505 -4.84 6.54 6.69
N LEU A 506 -6.18 6.53 6.70
CA LEU A 506 -7.03 5.67 5.88
C LEU A 506 -8.09 6.52 5.16
N TRP A 507 -8.63 6.00 4.06
CA TRP A 507 -9.64 6.64 3.23
C TRP A 507 -10.89 5.77 3.09
N ASP A 508 -11.96 6.35 2.52
CA ASP A 508 -13.10 5.57 2.04
C ASP A 508 -12.67 4.46 1.07
N PHE A 509 -13.32 3.30 1.17
CA PHE A 509 -13.06 2.09 0.37
C PHE A 509 -11.70 1.42 0.58
N ASP A 510 -10.87 1.92 1.50
CA ASP A 510 -9.84 1.09 2.11
C ASP A 510 -10.51 -0.04 2.92
N TYR A 511 -9.75 -1.10 3.14
CA TYR A 511 -10.02 -2.18 4.08
C TYR A 511 -8.77 -2.32 4.94
N ILE A 512 -8.91 -2.76 6.19
CA ILE A 512 -7.76 -3.00 7.07
C ILE A 512 -7.83 -4.36 7.76
N ASP A 513 -6.64 -4.92 7.96
CA ASP A 513 -6.41 -5.99 8.94
C ASP A 513 -5.59 -5.44 10.10
N LEU A 514 -5.98 -5.82 11.31
CA LEU A 514 -5.33 -5.47 12.56
C LEU A 514 -4.66 -6.73 13.12
N GLY A 515 -3.33 -6.70 13.20
CA GLY A 515 -2.53 -7.80 13.75
C GLY A 515 -2.62 -7.92 15.27
N LYS A 516 -1.89 -8.88 15.84
CA LYS A 516 -1.77 -9.02 17.30
C LYS A 516 -0.98 -7.83 17.87
N ILE A 517 -1.33 -7.38 19.08
CA ILE A 517 -0.59 -6.31 19.77
C ILE A 517 0.88 -6.71 20.00
N ARG A 518 1.79 -5.78 19.75
CA ARG A 518 3.23 -5.91 19.98
C ARG A 518 3.57 -5.42 21.39
N LEU A 519 4.27 -6.26 22.15
CA LEU A 519 4.84 -5.87 23.44
C LEU A 519 6.37 -5.72 23.30
N PRO A 520 7.00 -4.75 23.99
CA PRO A 520 6.41 -3.82 24.94
C PRO A 520 5.82 -2.53 24.33
N SER A 521 5.97 -2.29 23.01
CA SER A 521 5.59 -1.03 22.36
C SER A 521 4.09 -0.68 22.38
N ARG A 522 3.22 -1.66 22.67
CA ARG A 522 1.75 -1.59 22.66
C ARG A 522 1.15 -1.15 21.31
N THR A 523 1.90 -1.36 20.23
CA THR A 523 1.48 -1.03 18.87
C THR A 523 0.77 -2.21 18.20
N VAL A 524 -0.11 -1.91 17.24
CA VAL A 524 -0.88 -2.89 16.46
C VAL A 524 -0.41 -2.79 15.01
N PRO A 525 0.11 -3.87 14.39
CA PRO A 525 0.38 -3.90 12.95
C PRO A 525 -0.92 -3.68 12.19
N VAL A 526 -0.94 -2.73 11.26
CA VAL A 526 -2.11 -2.41 10.44
C VAL A 526 -1.76 -2.64 8.98
N THR A 527 -2.48 -3.54 8.31
CA THR A 527 -2.26 -3.79 6.88
C THR A 527 -3.43 -3.25 6.07
N ILE A 528 -3.13 -2.30 5.18
CA ILE A 528 -4.13 -1.59 4.35
C ILE A 528 -4.29 -2.30 2.99
N LYS A 529 -5.54 -2.60 2.64
CA LYS A 529 -5.99 -3.09 1.33
C LYS A 529 -6.86 -2.01 0.70
N SER A 530 -6.78 -1.88 -0.62
CA SER A 530 -7.77 -1.14 -1.41
C SER A 530 -8.54 -2.16 -2.23
N LEU A 531 -9.87 -2.18 -2.13
CA LEU A 531 -10.74 -3.06 -2.93
C LEU A 531 -11.49 -2.29 -4.03
N VAL A 532 -10.98 -1.11 -4.44
CA VAL A 532 -11.59 -0.35 -5.54
C VAL A 532 -11.26 -1.03 -6.88
N PHE A 533 -12.24 -1.77 -7.43
CA PHE A 533 -12.14 -2.50 -8.69
C PHE A 533 -12.34 -1.61 -9.95
N SER A 534 -12.35 -0.28 -9.80
CA SER A 534 -12.63 0.70 -10.86
C SER A 534 -11.95 2.04 -10.56
N ASP A 535 -12.19 3.06 -11.39
CA ASP A 535 -11.46 4.34 -11.34
C ASP A 535 -11.41 4.99 -9.96
N ASP A 536 -10.19 5.42 -9.64
CA ASP A 536 -9.76 5.85 -8.32
C ASP A 536 -10.04 7.34 -8.12
N PRO A 537 -10.84 7.75 -7.11
CA PRO A 537 -11.14 9.17 -6.87
C PRO A 537 -9.92 10.01 -6.46
N ARG A 538 -8.79 9.38 -6.10
CA ARG A 538 -7.50 10.07 -5.88
C ARG A 538 -6.97 10.77 -7.14
N SER A 539 -7.47 10.42 -8.33
CA SER A 539 -7.15 11.08 -9.60
C SER A 539 -7.69 12.52 -9.73
N GLY A 540 -8.72 12.90 -8.95
CA GLY A 540 -9.49 14.14 -9.20
C GLY A 540 -9.35 15.25 -8.16
N GLN A 541 -8.87 14.98 -6.94
CA GLN A 541 -8.85 15.98 -5.86
C GLN A 541 -7.52 16.74 -5.80
N ARG A 542 -7.51 17.92 -6.44
CA ARG A 542 -6.52 18.97 -6.17
C ARG A 542 -6.49 19.30 -4.67
N LEU A 543 -5.37 19.01 -4.02
CA LEU A 543 -4.98 19.68 -2.78
C LEU A 543 -4.61 21.14 -3.11
N ASP A 544 -5.61 22.01 -3.14
CA ASP A 544 -5.43 23.46 -3.27
C ASP A 544 -4.73 24.00 -1.99
N HIS A 545 -3.40 23.89 -1.95
CA HIS A 545 -2.58 24.62 -0.98
C HIS A 545 -2.69 26.11 -1.26
N GLY A 546 -3.47 26.80 -0.41
CA GLY A 546 -3.79 28.21 -0.53
C GLY A 546 -2.57 29.13 -0.35
N HIS A 547 -1.82 29.34 -1.42
CA HIS A 547 -0.85 30.44 -1.51
C HIS A 547 -1.49 31.67 -2.14
N SER A 548 -1.99 32.56 -1.28
CA SER A 548 -2.52 33.87 -1.67
C SER A 548 -1.39 34.79 -2.19
N TYR A 549 -1.11 34.73 -3.49
CA TYR A 549 -0.35 35.77 -4.18
C TYR A 549 -1.29 36.85 -4.72
N ASP A 550 -1.35 37.95 -3.98
CA ASP A 550 -2.17 39.12 -4.29
C ASP A 550 -1.55 39.93 -5.45
N HIS A 551 -1.99 39.65 -6.68
CA HIS A 551 -1.57 40.39 -7.88
C HIS A 551 -2.72 41.11 -8.56
N SER A 552 -2.90 42.37 -8.17
CA SER A 552 -3.78 43.33 -8.82
C SER A 552 -3.29 43.70 -10.23
N HIS A 553 -4.07 43.37 -11.27
CA HIS A 553 -3.91 43.99 -12.58
C HIS A 553 -5.23 44.40 -13.25
N SER A 554 -5.21 45.60 -13.81
CA SER A 554 -6.36 46.31 -14.37
C SER A 554 -6.72 45.86 -15.79
N HIS A 555 -7.98 45.55 -16.05
CA HIS A 555 -8.48 45.37 -17.42
C HIS A 555 -8.71 46.70 -18.13
N GLY A 556 -7.90 46.97 -19.16
CA GLY A 556 -8.21 47.94 -20.21
C GLY A 556 -8.88 47.23 -21.39
N HIS A 557 -10.16 47.51 -21.65
CA HIS A 557 -10.88 46.96 -22.80
C HIS A 557 -10.70 47.83 -24.06
N SER A 558 -10.24 47.21 -25.15
CA SER A 558 -10.38 47.77 -26.50
C SER A 558 -10.57 46.66 -27.54
N ASN A 559 -11.82 46.30 -27.82
CA ASN A 559 -12.18 45.47 -28.97
C ASN A 559 -13.05 46.29 -29.93
N GLY A 560 -12.47 46.71 -31.05
CA GLY A 560 -13.21 47.20 -32.20
C GLY A 560 -13.34 46.10 -33.23
N HIS A 561 -14.57 45.67 -33.53
CA HIS A 561 -14.85 44.83 -34.70
C HIS A 561 -15.82 45.55 -35.64
N GLY A 562 -15.50 45.49 -36.93
CA GLY A 562 -16.14 46.30 -37.96
C GLY A 562 -17.52 45.80 -38.38
N HIS A 563 -18.32 46.74 -38.87
CA HIS A 563 -19.65 46.49 -39.41
C HIS A 563 -19.63 45.72 -40.74
N SER A 564 -20.67 44.92 -40.98
CA SER A 564 -21.25 44.74 -42.31
C SER A 564 -22.71 45.22 -42.28
N HIS A 565 -23.15 45.88 -43.35
CA HIS A 565 -24.44 46.58 -43.41
C HIS A 565 -25.57 45.69 -43.96
N GLY A 566 -26.80 45.96 -43.52
CA GLY A 566 -28.02 45.32 -44.02
C GLY A 566 -29.30 46.05 -43.58
N HIS A 567 -29.57 47.19 -44.22
CA HIS A 567 -30.88 47.83 -44.50
C HIS A 567 -32.16 47.02 -44.21
N ASP A 568 -33.31 47.60 -43.82
CA ASP A 568 -33.71 49.02 -43.67
C ASP A 568 -35.04 49.17 -42.89
N HIS A 569 -35.38 50.42 -42.52
CA HIS A 569 -36.75 50.94 -42.25
C HIS A 569 -37.55 50.33 -41.04
N SER A 570 -38.41 51.06 -40.30
CA SER A 570 -38.83 52.47 -40.31
C SER A 570 -39.80 52.79 -39.15
N HIS A 571 -39.85 54.05 -38.70
CA HIS A 571 -40.98 54.77 -38.03
C HIS A 571 -41.53 54.20 -36.70
N ASP A 572 -41.74 54.98 -35.64
CA ASP A 572 -41.69 56.45 -35.41
C ASP A 572 -41.02 56.81 -34.05
#